data_AF-A0A9X5X9A0-F1
#
_entry.id   AF-A0A9X5X9A0-F1
#
_cell.length_a   1.000
_cell.length_b   1.000
_cell.length_c   1.000
_cell.angle_alpha   90.00
_cell.angle_beta   90.00
_cell.angle_gamma   90.00
#
_symmetry.space_group_name_H-M   'P 1'
#
loop_
_entity.id
_entity.type
_entity.pdbx_description
1 polymer ?
#
loop_
_entity_poly.entity_id
_entity_poly.type
_entity_poly.pdbx_seq_one_letter_code
_entity_poly.pdbx_strand_id
1 'polypeptide(L)'
;LSGGPAIELLDKARDLDTALDDLRSSTQPLTHPITPLRARRQTARYLVALLETCAYHARSLAATAELLPYSKTVAADPRLKGAGRRIAHNIDVLVARVEDDDTEGVAETGPSLASMLETDRPGLPRHDRVTDRVLRHLQRLDEGVIGLARPLGVPVSTPANTASRGPAA
;
A
#
# COMPACT_ATOMS: atom_id res chain seq x y z
N LEU A 1 -4.57 -12.06 7.35
CA LEU A 1 -5.85 -12.34 6.65
C LEU A 1 -5.98 -13.78 6.16
N SER A 2 -4.87 -14.52 5.97
CA SER A 2 -4.85 -15.91 5.47
C SER A 2 -4.65 -16.99 6.54
N GLY A 3 -4.77 -16.67 7.84
CA GLY A 3 -4.76 -17.67 8.92
C GLY A 3 -3.76 -17.46 10.07
N GLY A 4 -2.91 -16.42 10.03
CA GLY A 4 -2.14 -15.99 11.22
C GLY A 4 -3.04 -15.33 12.28
N PRO A 5 -2.64 -15.33 13.57
CA PRO A 5 -3.47 -14.81 14.65
C PRO A 5 -3.65 -13.28 14.52
N ALA A 6 -4.90 -12.81 14.65
CA ALA A 6 -5.23 -11.39 14.47
C ALA A 6 -4.51 -10.47 15.48
N ILE A 7 -4.22 -10.98 16.68
CA ILE A 7 -3.48 -10.28 17.73
C ILE A 7 -2.10 -9.83 17.23
N GLU A 8 -1.39 -10.68 16.48
CA GLU A 8 -0.08 -10.31 15.91
C GLU A 8 -0.17 -9.16 14.90
N LEU A 9 -1.29 -9.02 14.17
CA LEU A 9 -1.47 -7.92 13.21
C LEU A 9 -1.76 -6.60 13.91
N LEU A 10 -2.50 -6.63 15.01
CA LEU A 10 -2.76 -5.44 15.82
C LEU A 10 -1.48 -4.96 16.51
N ASP A 11 -0.66 -5.88 17.02
CA ASP A 11 0.62 -5.51 17.62
C ASP A 11 1.58 -4.94 16.57
N LYS A 12 1.68 -5.55 15.37
CA LYS A 12 2.43 -4.96 14.26
C LYS A 12 1.91 -3.58 13.82
N ALA A 13 0.60 -3.36 13.88
CA ALA A 13 0.02 -2.05 13.56
C ALA A 13 0.37 -1.00 14.63
N ARG A 14 0.46 -1.40 15.91
CA ARG A 14 0.94 -0.53 16.99
C ARG A 14 2.43 -0.20 16.82
N ASP A 15 3.25 -1.19 16.50
CA ASP A 15 4.68 -0.98 16.24
C ASP A 15 4.89 0.00 15.08
N LEU A 16 4.08 -0.12 14.00
CA LEU A 16 4.08 0.82 12.88
C LEU A 16 3.72 2.25 13.32
N ASP A 17 2.71 2.40 14.18
CA ASP A 17 2.30 3.71 14.69
C ASP A 17 3.40 4.35 15.55
N THR A 18 4.04 3.56 16.41
CA THR A 18 5.18 4.03 17.21
C THR A 18 6.34 4.48 16.32
N ALA A 19 6.72 3.68 15.31
CA ALA A 19 7.76 4.06 14.36
C ALA A 19 7.42 5.34 13.57
N LEU A 20 6.15 5.53 13.23
CA LEU A 20 5.68 6.73 12.55
C LEU A 20 5.73 7.98 13.45
N ASP A 21 5.40 7.85 14.72
CA ASP A 21 5.52 8.94 15.69
C ASP A 21 7.00 9.33 15.89
N ASP A 22 7.91 8.36 15.98
CA ASP A 22 9.36 8.61 16.03
C ASP A 22 9.86 9.32 14.77
N LEU A 23 9.37 8.91 13.58
CA LEU A 23 9.67 9.59 12.32
C LEU A 23 9.15 11.03 12.30
N ARG A 24 7.94 11.29 12.80
CA ARG A 24 7.39 12.65 12.91
C ARG A 24 8.24 13.52 13.82
N SER A 25 8.65 13.01 14.98
CA SER A 25 9.50 13.72 15.92
C SER A 25 10.88 14.04 15.32
N SER A 26 11.52 13.06 14.67
CA SER A 26 12.83 13.25 14.04
C SER A 26 12.80 14.20 12.83
N THR A 27 11.68 14.25 12.09
CA THR A 27 11.52 15.15 10.93
C THR A 27 11.07 16.57 11.30
N GLN A 28 10.76 16.84 12.57
CA GLN A 28 10.25 18.13 13.04
C GLN A 28 11.11 19.36 12.65
N PRO A 29 12.46 19.31 12.72
CA PRO A 29 13.30 20.42 12.26
C PRO A 29 13.15 20.72 10.76
N LEU A 30 12.94 19.68 9.95
CA LEU A 30 12.74 19.80 8.50
C LEU A 30 11.32 20.23 8.14
N THR A 31 10.34 19.98 9.01
CA THR A 31 8.94 20.36 8.78
C THR A 31 8.58 21.73 9.34
N HIS A 32 9.47 22.37 10.09
CA HIS A 32 9.26 23.68 10.72
C HIS A 32 8.96 24.80 9.69
N PRO A 33 7.99 25.71 9.94
CA PRO A 33 7.61 26.76 8.98
C PRO A 33 8.76 27.69 8.55
N ILE A 34 9.71 27.94 9.45
CA ILE A 34 10.83 28.88 9.25
C ILE A 34 12.00 28.25 8.47
N THR A 35 12.03 26.93 8.28
CA THR A 35 13.17 26.29 7.58
C THR A 35 13.36 26.87 6.16
N PRO A 36 14.60 27.27 5.80
CA PRO A 36 14.91 27.80 4.48
C PRO A 36 14.87 26.70 3.39
N LEU A 37 14.93 25.42 3.79
CA LEU A 37 14.95 24.25 2.90
C LEU A 37 13.55 23.91 2.38
N ARG A 38 12.93 24.84 1.62
CA ARG A 38 11.52 24.77 1.19
C ARG A 38 11.16 23.47 0.47
N ALA A 39 12.00 23.00 -0.45
CA ALA A 39 11.79 21.74 -1.17
C ALA A 39 11.83 20.53 -0.22
N ARG A 40 12.87 20.42 0.63
CA ARG A 40 13.00 19.33 1.61
C ARG A 40 11.84 19.32 2.61
N ARG A 41 11.37 20.49 3.05
CA ARG A 41 10.19 20.60 3.89
C ARG A 41 8.94 20.03 3.21
N GLN A 42 8.71 20.39 1.95
CA GLN A 42 7.54 19.90 1.23
C GLN A 42 7.60 18.39 1.05
N THR A 43 8.77 17.85 0.69
CA THR A 43 8.99 16.40 0.57
C THR A 43 8.77 15.69 1.91
N ALA A 44 9.36 16.19 3.01
CA ALA A 44 9.19 15.59 4.33
C ALA A 44 7.73 15.57 4.78
N ARG A 45 7.00 16.69 4.61
CA ARG A 45 5.57 16.76 4.92
C ARG A 45 4.74 15.80 4.06
N TYR A 46 5.08 15.70 2.77
CA TYR A 46 4.39 14.80 1.85
C TYR A 46 4.61 13.33 2.21
N LEU A 47 5.85 12.93 2.48
CA LEU A 47 6.19 11.56 2.90
C LEU A 47 5.49 11.19 4.20
N VAL A 48 5.56 12.06 5.21
CA VAL A 48 4.91 11.84 6.51
C VAL A 48 3.39 11.70 6.34
N ALA A 49 2.74 12.55 5.55
CA ALA A 49 1.30 12.45 5.28
C ALA A 49 0.91 11.15 4.54
N LEU A 50 1.73 10.70 3.58
CA LEU A 50 1.50 9.41 2.91
C LEU A 50 1.62 8.24 3.87
N LEU A 51 2.67 8.22 4.69
CA LEU A 51 2.92 7.15 5.68
C LEU A 51 1.81 7.09 6.74
N GLU A 52 1.30 8.24 7.19
CA GLU A 52 0.12 8.31 8.06
C GLU A 52 -1.13 7.69 7.43
N THR A 53 -1.33 7.98 6.14
CA THR A 53 -2.44 7.40 5.38
C THR A 53 -2.27 5.88 5.25
N CYS A 54 -1.06 5.40 4.96
CA CYS A 54 -0.74 3.98 4.93
C CYS A 54 -0.99 3.31 6.30
N ALA A 55 -0.50 3.91 7.39
CA ALA A 55 -0.66 3.39 8.75
C ALA A 55 -2.15 3.30 9.16
N TYR A 56 -2.96 4.31 8.80
CA TYR A 56 -4.40 4.26 8.98
C TYR A 56 -5.04 3.04 8.30
N HIS A 57 -4.67 2.75 7.06
CA HIS A 57 -5.21 1.61 6.31
C HIS A 57 -4.68 0.27 6.81
N ALA A 58 -3.41 0.19 7.20
CA ALA A 58 -2.82 -1.00 7.82
C ALA A 58 -3.54 -1.35 9.14
N ARG A 59 -3.76 -0.36 10.02
CA ARG A 59 -4.51 -0.55 11.28
C ARG A 59 -5.96 -0.96 11.03
N SER A 60 -6.62 -0.35 10.05
CA SER A 60 -7.99 -0.72 9.65
C SER A 60 -8.07 -2.15 9.14
N LEU A 61 -7.06 -2.62 8.40
CA LEU A 61 -6.95 -4.02 7.97
C LEU A 61 -6.73 -4.97 9.14
N ALA A 62 -5.85 -4.61 10.09
CA ALA A 62 -5.60 -5.40 11.30
C ALA A 62 -6.86 -5.55 12.17
N ALA A 63 -7.58 -4.46 12.43
CA ALA A 63 -8.85 -4.50 13.15
C ALA A 63 -9.93 -5.31 12.41
N THR A 64 -9.97 -5.23 11.07
CA THR A 64 -10.89 -6.05 10.28
C THR A 64 -10.53 -7.54 10.38
N ALA A 65 -9.24 -7.89 10.49
CA ALA A 65 -8.77 -9.25 10.68
C ALA A 65 -9.20 -9.86 12.03
N GLU A 66 -9.32 -9.04 13.08
CA GLU A 66 -9.81 -9.48 14.41
C GLU A 66 -11.30 -9.81 14.40
N LEU A 67 -12.09 -9.01 13.68
CA LEU A 67 -13.55 -9.16 13.60
C LEU A 67 -13.98 -10.28 12.64
N LEU A 68 -13.08 -10.72 11.77
CA LEU A 68 -13.34 -11.83 10.88
C LEU A 68 -13.36 -13.12 11.72
N PRO A 69 -14.45 -13.92 11.68
CA PRO A 69 -14.33 -15.35 11.94
C PRO A 69 -13.18 -15.89 11.06
N TYR A 70 -12.62 -17.07 11.34
CA TYR A 70 -11.67 -17.75 10.43
C TYR A 70 -12.35 -18.15 9.09
N SER A 71 -13.03 -17.22 8.41
CA SER A 71 -13.75 -17.38 7.18
C SER A 71 -12.71 -17.48 6.07
N LYS A 72 -12.61 -18.70 5.56
CA LYS A 72 -11.74 -19.08 4.44
C LYS A 72 -12.00 -18.28 3.16
N THR A 73 -13.07 -17.47 3.12
CA THR A 73 -13.54 -16.74 1.93
C THR A 73 -12.71 -15.50 1.60
N VAL A 74 -12.33 -14.66 2.57
CA VAL A 74 -11.51 -13.46 2.30
C VAL A 74 -10.10 -13.86 1.88
N ALA A 75 -9.53 -14.87 2.54
CA ALA A 75 -8.18 -15.37 2.27
C ALA A 75 -8.01 -15.97 0.87
N ALA A 76 -9.09 -16.49 0.29
CA ALA A 76 -9.07 -17.15 -1.02
C ALA A 76 -9.16 -16.16 -2.20
N ASP A 77 -9.39 -14.87 -1.94
CA ASP A 77 -9.54 -13.88 -3.02
C ASP A 77 -8.20 -13.67 -3.77
N PRO A 78 -8.11 -14.00 -5.07
CA PRO A 78 -6.89 -13.85 -5.84
C PRO A 78 -6.45 -12.38 -6.00
N ARG A 79 -7.39 -11.42 -5.94
CA ARG A 79 -7.10 -9.98 -6.01
C ARG A 79 -6.33 -9.54 -4.77
N LEU A 80 -6.72 -10.04 -3.59
CA LEU A 80 -6.02 -9.81 -2.32
C LEU A 80 -4.57 -10.31 -2.39
N LYS A 81 -4.37 -11.54 -2.90
CA LYS A 81 -3.03 -12.13 -3.08
C LYS A 81 -2.18 -11.36 -4.10
N GLY A 82 -2.78 -10.89 -5.18
CA GLY A 82 -2.11 -10.08 -6.20
C GLY A 82 -1.63 -8.75 -5.64
N ALA A 83 -2.54 -7.99 -5.03
CA ALA A 83 -2.21 -6.70 -4.42
C ALA A 83 -1.23 -6.83 -3.25
N GLY A 84 -1.40 -7.83 -2.37
CA GLY A 84 -0.48 -8.06 -1.26
C GLY A 84 0.96 -8.33 -1.72
N ARG A 85 1.15 -9.14 -2.77
CA ARG A 85 2.49 -9.36 -3.36
C ARG A 85 3.09 -8.09 -3.95
N ARG A 86 2.30 -7.32 -4.70
CA ARG A 86 2.76 -6.05 -5.28
C ARG A 86 3.15 -5.04 -4.20
N ILE A 87 2.34 -4.89 -3.16
CA ILE A 87 2.63 -3.99 -2.04
C ILE A 87 3.93 -4.40 -1.35
N ALA A 88 4.10 -5.70 -1.06
CA ALA A 88 5.33 -6.20 -0.44
C ALA A 88 6.56 -5.91 -1.31
N HIS A 89 6.51 -6.26 -2.60
CA HIS A 89 7.57 -5.95 -3.57
C HIS A 89 7.91 -4.45 -3.61
N ASN A 90 6.90 -3.58 -3.66
CA ASN A 90 7.12 -2.14 -3.68
C ASN A 90 7.77 -1.64 -2.39
N ILE A 91 7.36 -2.16 -1.23
CA ILE A 91 7.99 -1.83 0.06
C ILE A 91 9.46 -2.26 0.03
N ASP A 92 9.77 -3.47 -0.42
CA ASP A 92 11.15 -3.97 -0.49
C ASP A 92 12.02 -3.06 -1.38
N VAL A 93 11.50 -2.65 -2.55
CA VAL A 93 12.19 -1.69 -3.45
C VAL A 93 12.41 -0.34 -2.78
N LEU A 94 11.41 0.18 -2.07
CA LEU A 94 11.51 1.48 -1.39
C LEU A 94 12.49 1.44 -0.21
N VAL A 95 12.50 0.35 0.56
CA VAL A 95 13.45 0.13 1.66
C VAL A 95 14.87 0.07 1.12
N ALA A 96 15.14 -0.75 0.10
CA ALA A 96 16.45 -0.83 -0.53
C ALA A 96 16.95 0.54 -1.01
N ARG A 97 16.06 1.35 -1.59
CA ARG A 97 16.40 2.73 -1.99
C ARG A 97 16.75 3.64 -0.80
N VAL A 98 16.06 3.52 0.32
CA VAL A 98 16.32 4.35 1.51
C VAL A 98 17.61 3.93 2.20
N GLU A 99 17.94 2.64 2.15
CA GLU A 99 19.19 2.09 2.69
C GLU A 99 20.41 2.37 1.80
N ASP A 100 20.22 3.02 0.65
CA ASP A 100 21.25 3.32 -0.35
C ASP A 100 21.95 2.05 -0.86
N ASP A 101 21.24 0.92 -0.83
CA ASP A 101 21.65 -0.25 -1.57
C ASP A 101 21.57 0.12 -3.06
N ASP A 102 22.67 -0.05 -3.80
CA ASP A 102 22.85 0.22 -5.25
C ASP A 102 21.91 -0.62 -6.17
N THR A 103 20.82 -1.13 -5.60
CA THR A 103 19.79 -1.92 -6.26
C THR A 103 18.90 -1.01 -7.11
N GLU A 104 19.01 -1.18 -8.43
CA GLU A 104 18.08 -0.60 -9.40
C GLU A 104 16.71 -1.30 -9.33
N GLY A 105 15.97 -1.07 -8.25
CA GLY A 105 14.60 -1.55 -8.08
C GLY A 105 13.59 -0.67 -8.82
N VAL A 106 12.55 -1.31 -9.38
CA VAL A 106 11.42 -0.63 -10.01
C VAL A 106 10.15 -0.99 -9.27
N ALA A 107 9.42 0.03 -8.82
CA ALA A 107 8.12 -0.16 -8.19
C ALA A 107 7.07 -0.45 -9.27
N GLU A 108 6.07 -1.26 -8.92
CA GLU A 108 5.02 -1.68 -9.83
C GLU A 108 3.70 -1.05 -9.43
N THR A 109 2.96 -0.52 -10.40
CA THR A 109 1.52 -0.27 -10.22
C THR A 109 0.72 -1.40 -10.86
N GLY A 110 -0.55 -1.53 -10.50
CA GLY A 110 -1.43 -2.54 -11.06
C GLY A 110 -2.83 -2.01 -11.34
N PRO A 111 -3.73 -2.87 -11.86
CA PRO A 111 -5.12 -2.51 -12.04
C PRO A 111 -5.73 -2.04 -10.72
N SER A 112 -6.54 -0.99 -10.79
CA SER A 112 -7.30 -0.49 -9.64
C SER A 112 -8.17 -1.61 -9.06
N LEU A 113 -8.00 -1.93 -7.78
CA LEU A 113 -8.84 -2.95 -7.13
C LEU A 113 -10.33 -2.53 -7.16
N ALA A 114 -10.62 -1.22 -7.12
CA ALA A 114 -11.97 -0.70 -7.31
C ALA A 114 -12.54 -0.97 -8.71
N SER A 115 -11.75 -0.85 -9.78
CA SER A 115 -12.25 -1.20 -11.12
C SER A 115 -12.48 -2.70 -11.28
N MET A 116 -11.70 -3.53 -10.57
CA MET A 116 -11.94 -4.97 -10.49
C MET A 116 -13.20 -5.31 -9.69
N LEU A 117 -13.54 -4.52 -8.66
CA LEU A 117 -14.78 -4.64 -7.89
C LEU A 117 -16.02 -4.23 -8.71
N GLU A 118 -15.91 -3.19 -9.54
CA GLU A 118 -17.01 -2.75 -10.42
C GLU A 118 -17.29 -3.73 -11.57
N THR A 119 -16.27 -4.50 -11.98
CA THR A 119 -16.38 -5.49 -13.07
C THR A 119 -17.01 -6.82 -12.61
N ASP A 120 -17.46 -6.92 -11.36
CA ASP A 120 -18.25 -8.07 -10.88
C ASP A 120 -19.59 -8.14 -11.62
N ARG A 121 -19.56 -8.90 -12.71
CA ARG A 121 -20.67 -9.17 -13.61
C ARG A 121 -21.87 -9.78 -12.86
N PRO A 122 -23.10 -9.59 -13.36
CA PRO A 122 -24.26 -10.32 -12.85
C PRO A 122 -24.00 -11.84 -12.91
N GLY A 123 -23.90 -12.51 -11.76
CA GLY A 123 -23.73 -13.98 -11.67
C GLY A 123 -22.56 -14.50 -10.81
N LEU A 124 -21.64 -13.65 -10.35
CA LEU A 124 -20.65 -14.04 -9.33
C LEU A 124 -21.27 -14.03 -7.92
N PRO A 125 -20.78 -14.84 -6.97
CA PRO A 125 -21.23 -14.76 -5.58
C PRO A 125 -21.03 -13.32 -5.09
N ARG A 126 -22.09 -12.68 -4.59
CA ARG A 126 -21.99 -11.34 -4.01
C ARG A 126 -20.92 -11.40 -2.91
N HIS A 127 -19.82 -10.66 -3.09
CA HIS A 127 -18.80 -10.52 -2.06
C HIS A 127 -19.47 -10.04 -0.77
N ASP A 128 -19.05 -10.62 0.36
CA ASP A 128 -19.49 -10.10 1.64
C ASP A 128 -18.90 -8.70 1.85
N ARG A 129 -19.65 -7.83 2.54
CA ARG A 129 -19.28 -6.42 2.80
C ARG A 129 -17.91 -6.28 3.46
N VAL A 130 -17.47 -7.32 4.16
CA VAL A 130 -16.14 -7.39 4.78
C VAL A 130 -15.04 -7.50 3.71
N THR A 131 -15.18 -8.36 2.71
CA THR A 131 -14.22 -8.49 1.59
C THR A 131 -14.06 -7.16 0.85
N ASP A 132 -15.18 -6.49 0.55
CA ASP A 132 -15.16 -5.18 -0.10
C ASP A 132 -14.42 -4.13 0.73
N ARG A 133 -14.63 -4.13 2.05
CA ARG A 133 -13.94 -3.22 2.97
C ARG A 133 -12.44 -3.49 3.01
N VAL A 134 -12.04 -4.77 3.08
CA VAL A 134 -10.64 -5.19 3.03
C VAL A 134 -9.98 -4.74 1.73
N LEU A 135 -10.62 -5.01 0.58
CA LEU A 135 -10.09 -4.63 -0.73
C LEU A 135 -9.93 -3.11 -0.88
N ARG A 136 -10.88 -2.33 -0.35
CA ARG A 136 -10.75 -0.86 -0.31
C ARG A 136 -9.57 -0.40 0.52
N HIS A 137 -9.39 -0.92 1.73
CA HIS A 137 -8.26 -0.55 2.56
C HIS A 137 -6.92 -0.98 1.94
N LEU A 138 -6.88 -2.16 1.31
CA LEU A 138 -5.69 -2.63 0.61
C LEU A 138 -5.36 -1.78 -0.62
N GLN A 139 -6.37 -1.34 -1.37
CA GLN A 139 -6.17 -0.42 -2.48
C GLN A 139 -5.58 0.90 -2.02
N ARG A 140 -6.13 1.49 -0.96
CA ARG A 140 -5.60 2.75 -0.43
C ARG A 140 -4.19 2.62 0.11
N LEU A 141 -3.86 1.46 0.69
CA LEU A 141 -2.50 1.15 1.11
C LEU A 141 -1.56 1.07 -0.10
N ASP A 142 -1.95 0.37 -1.17
CA ASP A 142 -1.20 0.29 -2.43
C ASP A 142 -0.95 1.66 -3.06
N GLU A 143 -2.00 2.50 -3.13
CA GLU A 143 -1.92 3.90 -3.60
C GLU A 143 -0.97 4.75 -2.75
N GLY A 144 -0.99 4.58 -1.43
CA GLY A 144 -0.09 5.29 -0.53
C GLY A 144 1.38 4.86 -0.71
N VAL A 145 1.62 3.55 -0.79
CA VAL A 145 2.96 2.97 -1.00
C VAL A 145 3.54 3.40 -2.33
N ILE A 146 2.79 3.30 -3.44
CA ILE A 146 3.27 3.76 -4.75
C ILE A 146 3.50 5.28 -4.79
N GLY A 147 2.74 6.04 -4.01
CA GLY A 147 2.93 7.48 -3.83
C GLY A 147 4.30 7.86 -3.25
N LEU A 148 4.94 6.97 -2.49
CA LEU A 148 6.28 7.18 -1.94
C LEU A 148 7.39 7.08 -3.00
N ALA A 149 7.14 6.43 -4.14
CA ALA A 149 8.17 6.19 -5.15
C ALA A 149 8.74 7.49 -5.72
N ARG A 150 7.88 8.44 -6.10
CA ARG A 150 8.29 9.73 -6.69
C ARG A 150 9.21 10.56 -5.77
N PRO A 151 8.85 10.86 -4.50
CA PRO A 151 9.73 11.64 -3.63
C PRO A 151 11.04 10.91 -3.28
N LEU A 152 11.10 9.59 -3.42
CA LEU A 152 12.32 8.77 -3.23
C LEU A 152 13.08 8.50 -4.54
N GLY A 153 12.63 9.06 -5.67
CA GLY A 153 13.27 8.87 -6.98
C GLY A 153 13.21 7.44 -7.51
N VAL A 154 12.29 6.62 -7.02
CA VAL A 154 12.10 5.23 -7.48
C VAL A 154 11.25 5.24 -8.76
N PRO A 155 11.71 4.61 -9.85
CA PRO A 155 10.92 4.50 -11.07
C PRO A 155 9.70 3.59 -10.86
N VAL A 156 8.61 3.88 -11.59
CA VAL A 156 7.36 3.11 -11.52
C VAL A 156 7.02 2.51 -12.87
N SER A 157 6.91 1.18 -12.93
CA SER A 157 6.38 0.42 -14.05
C SER A 157 4.86 0.46 -14.03
N THR A 158 4.25 0.94 -15.11
CA THR A 158 2.82 0.77 -15.36
C THR A 158 2.61 -0.51 -16.17
N PRO A 159 1.61 -1.36 -15.85
CA PRO A 159 1.36 -2.57 -16.63
C PRO A 159 1.12 -2.16 -18.08
N ALA A 160 1.94 -2.70 -18.99
CA ALA A 160 1.79 -2.47 -20.41
C ALA A 160 0.35 -2.84 -20.82
N ASN A 161 -0.34 -1.91 -21.47
CA ASN A 161 -1.59 -2.23 -22.14
C ASN A 161 -1.27 -3.21 -23.28
N THR A 162 -1.37 -4.51 -23.02
CA THR A 162 -1.18 -5.57 -24.03
C THR A 162 -2.38 -5.59 -25.00
N ALA A 163 -2.59 -4.49 -25.70
CA ALA A 163 -3.63 -4.32 -26.71
C ALA A 163 -3.17 -3.34 -27.81
N SER A 164 -2.10 -3.66 -28.55
CA SER A 164 -1.86 -3.12 -29.90
C SER A 164 -0.68 -3.75 -30.68
N ARG A 165 -0.49 -5.07 -30.61
CA ARG A 165 0.27 -5.78 -31.66
C ARG A 165 -0.55 -6.96 -32.19
N GLY A 166 -1.58 -6.65 -32.96
CA GLY A 166 -2.03 -7.57 -34.01
C GLY A 166 -1.05 -7.46 -35.19
N PRO A 167 -0.63 -8.57 -35.81
CA PRO A 167 0.21 -8.50 -37.00
C PRO A 167 -0.62 -7.91 -38.15
N ALA A 168 -0.06 -6.92 -38.83
CA ALA A 168 -0.55 -6.52 -40.14
C ALA A 168 -0.35 -7.71 -41.09
N ALA A 169 -1.44 -8.25 -41.60
CA ALA A 169 -1.50 -9.12 -42.77
C ALA A 169 -2.22 -8.36 -43.88
#